data_AF-A0A1F7R490-F1
#
_entry.id   AF-A0A1F7R490-F1
#
_cell.length_a   1.000
_cell.length_b   1.000
_cell.length_c   1.000
_cell.angle_alpha   90.00
_cell.angle_beta   90.00
_cell.angle_gamma   90.00
#
_symmetry.space_group_name_H-M   'P 1'
#
loop_
_entity.id
_entity.type
_entity.pdbx_description
1 polymer ?
#
loop_
_entity_poly.entity_id
_entity_poly.type
_entity_poly.pdbx_seq_one_letter_code
_entity_poly.pdbx_strand_id
1 'polypeptide(L)'
;MLKSLISRPARLLYACLVLVASVIYFAPMAMSAPAGLAEPPNSEKTTSLAERLDKRQAEQKLDIGSELKQRILSKCEAAQGLVNKLKTRDGVIRDKYKNQYFQFAEKLETITTGLAKQGVSTSALVSAQQRLTEAINQYLVDAESYRVAINDLASISCQSDPEGFYITLQAARASREKLKTDVDSTARTVPDIKNALVKIKSELEQQ
;
A
#
# COMPACT_ATOMS: atom_id res chain seq x y z
N MET A 1 56.57 31.08 37.29
CA MET A 1 57.79 31.02 36.45
C MET A 1 58.21 29.55 36.33
N LEU A 2 58.54 29.14 35.10
CA LEU A 2 59.25 27.92 34.65
C LEU A 2 58.62 26.55 35.01
N LYS A 3 58.06 25.82 34.03
CA LYS A 3 58.72 24.96 33.01
C LYS A 3 59.32 23.70 33.62
N SER A 4 58.69 22.53 33.41
CA SER A 4 59.10 21.50 32.39
C SER A 4 59.89 20.36 33.07
N LEU A 5 59.92 19.08 32.71
CA LEU A 5 59.63 18.25 31.53
C LEU A 5 59.32 16.82 32.07
N ILE A 6 58.28 16.11 31.62
CA ILE A 6 58.29 15.10 30.54
C ILE A 6 59.20 13.87 30.81
N SER A 7 58.59 12.71 31.06
CA SER A 7 58.85 11.48 30.28
C SER A 7 57.68 10.49 30.36
N ARG A 8 57.14 10.14 29.19
CA ARG A 8 56.08 9.16 28.87
C ARG A 8 56.58 7.70 29.02
N PRO A 9 55.88 6.67 28.49
CA PRO A 9 54.54 6.15 28.81
C PRO A 9 54.57 4.61 28.99
N ALA A 10 53.47 4.02 29.46
CA ALA A 10 52.87 2.79 28.91
C ALA A 10 51.90 2.23 29.94
N ARG A 11 50.61 2.26 29.63
CA ARG A 11 49.64 1.28 30.12
C ARG A 11 48.41 1.35 29.21
N LEU A 12 48.33 0.34 28.35
CA LEU A 12 47.06 -0.24 27.93
C LEU A 12 46.20 -0.47 29.19
N LEU A 13 44.92 -0.12 29.12
CA LEU A 13 43.81 -1.06 29.35
C LEU A 13 42.47 -0.31 29.31
N TYR A 14 41.76 -0.55 28.21
CA TYR A 14 40.31 -0.82 28.15
C TYR A 14 39.38 0.07 28.97
N ALA A 15 38.91 1.13 28.33
CA ALA A 15 37.63 1.77 28.65
C ALA A 15 36.49 0.91 28.09
N CYS A 16 35.77 0.19 28.95
CA CYS A 16 34.47 -0.39 28.62
C CYS A 16 33.40 0.71 28.74
N LEU A 17 33.15 1.39 27.64
CA LEU A 17 32.02 2.29 27.46
C LEU A 17 30.77 1.43 27.24
N VAL A 18 29.93 1.32 28.26
CA VAL A 18 28.61 0.68 28.14
C VAL A 18 27.71 1.65 27.36
N LEU A 19 27.69 1.49 26.05
CA LEU A 19 26.67 2.07 25.17
C LEU A 19 25.38 1.26 25.37
N VAL A 20 24.47 1.82 26.16
CA VAL A 20 23.08 1.36 26.23
C VAL A 20 22.43 1.69 24.89
N ALA A 21 22.42 0.73 23.98
CA ALA A 21 21.61 0.78 22.78
C ALA A 21 20.14 0.66 23.20
N SER A 22 19.48 1.79 23.43
CA SER A 22 18.03 1.87 23.55
C SER A 22 17.41 1.54 22.18
N VAL A 23 17.14 0.26 21.98
CA VAL A 23 16.27 -0.24 20.92
C VAL A 23 14.87 0.24 21.26
N ILE A 24 14.46 1.35 20.65
CA ILE A 24 13.07 1.79 20.68
C ILE A 24 12.28 0.76 19.88
N TYR A 25 11.69 -0.20 20.58
CA TYR A 25 10.66 -1.08 20.05
C TYR A 25 9.46 -0.19 19.69
N PHE A 26 9.38 0.23 18.44
CA PHE A 26 8.12 0.72 17.88
C PHE A 26 7.19 -0.49 17.80
N ALA A 27 6.41 -0.70 18.86
CA ALA A 27 5.24 -1.55 18.76
C ALA A 27 4.36 -0.98 17.64
N PRO A 28 3.91 -1.79 16.67
CA PRO A 28 2.98 -1.32 15.67
C PRO A 28 1.69 -0.95 16.42
N MET A 29 1.47 0.35 16.63
CA MET A 29 0.16 0.82 17.03
C MET A 29 -0.80 0.34 15.94
N ALA A 30 -1.72 -0.54 16.32
CA ALA A 30 -2.85 -0.89 15.48
C ALA A 30 -3.68 0.39 15.30
N MET A 31 -3.41 1.14 14.24
CA MET A 31 -4.29 2.24 13.83
C MET A 31 -5.62 1.59 13.47
N SER A 32 -6.62 1.77 14.32
CA SER A 32 -8.01 1.45 13.97
C SER A 32 -8.35 2.24 12.70
N ALA A 33 -8.92 1.57 11.71
CA ALA A 33 -9.33 2.24 10.47
C ALA A 33 -10.32 3.38 10.81
N PRO A 34 -10.19 4.57 10.21
CA PRO A 34 -11.15 5.65 10.39
C PRO A 34 -12.55 5.22 9.93
N ALA A 35 -13.57 5.86 10.47
CA ALA A 35 -14.95 5.46 10.24
C ALA A 35 -15.27 5.41 8.73
N GLY A 36 -15.71 4.25 8.25
CA GLY A 36 -16.08 4.03 6.85
C GLY A 36 -15.01 3.39 5.97
N LEU A 37 -13.77 3.24 6.42
CA LEU A 37 -12.77 2.42 5.69
C LEU A 37 -12.90 0.95 6.06
N ALA A 38 -13.12 0.10 5.05
CA ALA A 38 -13.29 -1.35 5.23
C ALA A 38 -11.98 -2.12 5.02
N GLU A 39 -11.80 -3.22 5.74
CA GLU A 39 -10.75 -4.19 5.40
C GLU A 39 -11.14 -4.90 4.09
N PRO A 40 -10.28 -4.89 3.06
CA PRO A 40 -10.60 -5.51 1.79
C PRO A 40 -10.67 -7.04 1.93
N PRO A 41 -11.53 -7.72 1.13
CA PRO A 41 -11.64 -9.17 1.17
C PRO A 41 -10.34 -9.82 0.69
N ASN A 42 -9.77 -10.69 1.53
CA ASN A 42 -8.59 -11.47 1.19
C ASN A 42 -9.00 -12.88 0.73
N SER A 43 -8.94 -13.13 -0.57
CA SER A 43 -9.31 -14.42 -1.16
C SER A 43 -8.35 -15.56 -0.80
N GLU A 44 -7.10 -15.29 -0.41
CA GLU A 44 -6.17 -16.33 0.07
C GLU A 44 -6.63 -16.94 1.40
N LYS A 45 -7.47 -16.24 2.18
CA LYS A 45 -8.05 -16.78 3.43
C LYS A 45 -9.21 -17.75 3.18
N THR A 46 -9.80 -17.74 1.99
CA THR A 46 -11.07 -18.43 1.69
C THR A 46 -11.00 -19.38 0.50
N THR A 47 -9.95 -19.28 -0.33
CA THR A 47 -9.76 -20.09 -1.54
C THR A 47 -8.32 -20.59 -1.64
N SER A 48 -8.13 -21.72 -2.30
CA SER A 48 -6.84 -22.26 -2.71
C SER A 48 -6.30 -21.57 -3.98
N LEU A 49 -5.00 -21.73 -4.25
CA LEU A 49 -4.39 -21.26 -5.48
C LEU A 49 -5.04 -21.89 -6.72
N ALA A 50 -5.33 -23.20 -6.67
CA ALA A 50 -5.96 -23.93 -7.77
C ALA A 50 -7.33 -23.33 -8.12
N GLU A 51 -8.21 -23.11 -7.12
CA GLU A 51 -9.52 -22.49 -7.35
C GLU A 51 -9.41 -21.09 -7.96
N ARG A 52 -8.41 -20.30 -7.54
CA ARG A 52 -8.16 -18.97 -8.13
C ARG A 52 -7.65 -19.06 -9.57
N LEU A 53 -6.84 -20.08 -9.90
CA LEU A 53 -6.38 -20.32 -11.26
C LEU A 53 -7.53 -20.74 -12.17
N ASP A 54 -8.35 -21.69 -11.74
CA ASP A 54 -9.52 -22.14 -12.48
C ASP A 54 -10.48 -20.99 -12.78
N LYS A 55 -10.73 -20.14 -11.76
CA LYS A 55 -11.53 -18.93 -11.93
C LYS A 55 -10.93 -18.00 -12.99
N ARG A 56 -9.62 -17.70 -12.93
CA ARG A 56 -8.97 -16.84 -13.93
C ARG A 56 -8.99 -17.44 -15.32
N GLN A 57 -8.81 -18.75 -15.45
CA GLN A 57 -8.88 -19.45 -16.72
C GLN A 57 -10.28 -19.37 -17.33
N ALA A 58 -11.32 -19.57 -16.50
CA ALA A 58 -12.72 -19.42 -16.92
C ALA A 58 -13.07 -17.98 -17.34
N GLU A 59 -12.55 -16.98 -16.63
CA GLU A 59 -12.76 -15.55 -16.91
C GLU A 59 -12.06 -15.09 -18.19
N GLN A 60 -10.80 -15.51 -18.40
CA GLN A 60 -9.97 -14.98 -19.47
C GLN A 60 -10.05 -15.80 -20.77
N LYS A 61 -10.42 -17.10 -20.68
CA LYS A 61 -10.54 -18.01 -21.83
C LYS A 61 -9.34 -17.96 -22.79
N LEU A 62 -8.15 -17.81 -22.24
CA LEU A 62 -6.91 -17.71 -23.01
C LEU A 62 -6.39 -19.11 -23.31
N ASP A 63 -6.30 -19.44 -24.59
CA ASP A 63 -5.47 -20.56 -25.05
C ASP A 63 -4.11 -19.99 -25.47
N ILE A 64 -3.04 -20.46 -24.81
CA ILE A 64 -1.68 -20.05 -25.17
C ILE A 64 -1.06 -21.08 -26.12
N GLY A 65 -0.94 -20.69 -27.40
CA GLY A 65 -0.30 -21.52 -28.42
C GLY A 65 1.15 -21.89 -28.08
N SER A 66 1.68 -22.90 -28.78
CA SER A 66 3.02 -23.48 -28.55
C SER A 66 4.16 -22.45 -28.58
N GLU A 67 4.10 -21.47 -29.49
CA GLU A 67 5.10 -20.41 -29.60
C GLU A 67 5.17 -19.52 -28.35
N LEU A 68 4.02 -19.20 -27.75
CA LEU A 68 3.96 -18.38 -26.55
C LEU A 68 4.45 -19.20 -25.34
N LYS A 69 4.08 -20.48 -25.25
CA LYS A 69 4.61 -21.40 -24.24
C LYS A 69 6.15 -21.42 -24.28
N GLN A 70 6.75 -21.58 -25.46
CA GLN A 70 8.22 -21.56 -25.62
C GLN A 70 8.86 -20.22 -25.24
N ARG A 71 8.21 -19.10 -25.58
CA ARG A 71 8.67 -17.76 -25.17
C ARG A 71 8.62 -17.56 -23.65
N ILE A 72 7.64 -18.15 -22.97
CA ILE A 72 7.56 -18.10 -21.50
C ILE A 72 8.69 -18.95 -20.90
N LEU A 73 8.84 -20.20 -21.35
CA LEU A 73 9.85 -21.14 -20.85
C LEU A 73 11.27 -20.56 -20.98
N SER A 74 11.61 -20.01 -22.15
CA SER A 74 12.93 -19.41 -22.42
C SER A 74 13.26 -18.19 -21.56
N LYS A 75 12.26 -17.54 -20.94
CA LYS A 75 12.44 -16.34 -20.10
C LYS A 75 12.05 -16.58 -18.64
N CYS A 76 11.73 -17.81 -18.28
CA CYS A 76 11.03 -18.10 -17.04
C CYS A 76 11.80 -17.66 -15.79
N GLU A 77 13.10 -18.00 -15.69
CA GLU A 77 13.92 -17.63 -14.52
C GLU A 77 14.00 -16.11 -14.33
N ALA A 78 14.27 -15.38 -15.42
CA ALA A 78 14.29 -13.92 -15.40
C ALA A 78 12.93 -13.32 -15.02
N ALA A 79 11.84 -13.89 -15.55
CA ALA A 79 10.48 -13.47 -15.23
C ALA A 79 10.14 -13.71 -13.75
N GLN A 80 10.43 -14.88 -13.19
CA GLN A 80 10.20 -15.17 -11.77
C GLN A 80 11.03 -14.27 -10.86
N GLY A 81 12.30 -14.00 -11.21
CA GLY A 81 13.13 -13.05 -10.49
C GLY A 81 12.52 -11.64 -10.45
N LEU A 82 11.92 -11.19 -11.55
CA LEU A 82 11.21 -9.91 -11.61
C LEU A 82 9.91 -9.92 -10.79
N VAL A 83 9.14 -11.00 -10.84
CA VAL A 83 7.90 -11.16 -10.06
C VAL A 83 8.18 -11.09 -8.56
N ASN A 84 9.23 -11.74 -8.06
CA ASN A 84 9.61 -11.70 -6.65
C ASN A 84 10.03 -10.28 -6.19
N LYS A 85 10.79 -9.57 -7.03
CA LYS A 85 11.12 -8.15 -6.78
C LYS A 85 9.86 -7.28 -6.77
N LEU A 86 8.94 -7.53 -7.70
CA LEU A 86 7.67 -6.82 -7.80
C LEU A 86 6.80 -7.05 -6.56
N LYS A 87 6.67 -8.29 -6.08
CA LYS A 87 5.97 -8.64 -4.84
C LYS A 87 6.46 -7.86 -3.64
N THR A 88 7.79 -7.80 -3.47
CA THR A 88 8.41 -7.04 -2.37
C THR A 88 8.12 -5.55 -2.48
N ARG A 89 8.32 -4.98 -3.66
CA ARG A 89 8.09 -3.54 -3.90
C ARG A 89 6.61 -3.17 -3.76
N ASP A 90 5.71 -4.02 -4.22
CA ASP A 90 4.27 -3.83 -4.10
C ASP A 90 3.85 -3.73 -2.63
N GLY A 91 4.34 -4.63 -1.77
CA GLY A 91 4.06 -4.58 -0.33
C GLY A 91 4.38 -3.21 0.28
N VAL A 92 5.59 -2.70 0.02
CA VAL A 92 6.04 -1.39 0.53
C VAL A 92 5.16 -0.25 0.00
N ILE A 93 4.85 -0.26 -1.30
CA ILE A 93 4.05 0.81 -1.93
C ILE A 93 2.60 0.78 -1.40
N ARG A 94 1.98 -0.40 -1.35
CA ARG A 94 0.61 -0.58 -0.88
C ARG A 94 0.46 -0.10 0.56
N ASP A 95 1.37 -0.49 1.44
CA ASP A 95 1.32 -0.09 2.85
C ASP A 95 1.48 1.43 2.99
N LYS A 96 2.36 2.05 2.18
CA LYS A 96 2.49 3.51 2.13
C LYS A 96 1.18 4.19 1.74
N TYR A 97 0.54 3.78 0.65
CA TYR A 97 -0.71 4.39 0.19
C TYR A 97 -1.86 4.16 1.18
N LYS A 98 -1.99 2.94 1.73
CA LYS A 98 -2.96 2.64 2.79
C LYS A 98 -2.80 3.59 3.97
N ASN A 99 -1.58 3.75 4.47
CA ASN A 99 -1.32 4.66 5.60
C ASN A 99 -1.61 6.13 5.25
N GLN A 100 -1.26 6.58 4.05
CA GLN A 100 -1.57 7.94 3.59
C GLN A 100 -3.08 8.20 3.54
N TYR A 101 -3.85 7.25 2.99
CA TYR A 101 -5.30 7.37 2.92
C TYR A 101 -5.97 7.32 4.29
N PHE A 102 -5.50 6.46 5.19
CA PHE A 102 -6.01 6.37 6.56
C PHE A 102 -5.77 7.68 7.31
N GLN A 103 -4.55 8.21 7.26
CA GLN A 103 -4.22 9.50 7.90
C GLN A 103 -5.02 10.66 7.29
N PHE A 104 -5.28 10.64 5.98
CA PHE A 104 -6.06 11.68 5.33
C PHE A 104 -7.53 11.63 5.76
N ALA A 105 -8.14 10.45 5.77
CA ALA A 105 -9.52 10.25 6.22
C ALA A 105 -9.69 10.60 7.71
N GLU A 106 -8.77 10.17 8.59
CA GLU A 106 -8.79 10.47 10.02
C GLU A 106 -8.70 11.99 10.30
N LYS A 107 -7.79 12.69 9.61
CA LYS A 107 -7.69 14.15 9.73
C LYS A 107 -8.95 14.85 9.26
N LEU A 108 -9.54 14.39 8.16
CA LEU A 108 -10.77 14.96 7.63
C LEU A 108 -11.94 14.75 8.60
N GLU A 109 -12.07 13.55 9.17
CA GLU A 109 -13.06 13.24 10.19
C GLU A 109 -12.91 14.13 11.43
N THR A 110 -11.67 14.35 11.87
CA THR A 110 -11.35 15.26 12.99
C THR A 110 -11.80 16.69 12.70
N ILE A 111 -11.50 17.20 11.50
CA ILE A 111 -11.89 18.55 11.08
C ILE A 111 -13.42 18.66 10.99
N THR A 112 -14.08 17.72 10.31
CA THR A 112 -15.54 17.69 10.16
C THR A 112 -16.24 17.66 11.52
N THR A 113 -15.78 16.82 12.44
CA THR A 113 -16.33 16.73 13.80
C THR A 113 -16.10 18.00 14.60
N GLY A 114 -14.90 18.59 14.52
CA GLY A 114 -14.57 19.84 15.21
C GLY A 114 -15.40 21.02 14.75
N LEU A 115 -15.65 21.15 13.44
CA LEU A 115 -16.52 22.17 12.86
C LEU A 115 -17.98 21.99 13.27
N ALA A 116 -18.49 20.75 13.19
CA ALA A 116 -19.86 20.45 13.60
C ALA A 116 -20.12 20.77 15.08
N LYS A 117 -19.16 20.49 15.96
CA LYS A 117 -19.24 20.85 17.40
C LYS A 117 -19.30 22.36 17.64
N GLN A 118 -18.81 23.17 16.70
CA GLN A 118 -18.86 24.63 16.75
C GLN A 118 -20.13 25.19 16.08
N GLY A 119 -21.08 24.33 15.68
CA GLY A 119 -22.31 24.75 15.00
C GLY A 119 -22.11 25.17 13.54
N VAL A 120 -20.92 24.93 12.97
CA VAL A 120 -20.63 25.22 11.57
C VAL A 120 -21.26 24.15 10.68
N SER A 121 -21.91 24.56 9.59
CA SER A 121 -22.47 23.62 8.61
C SER A 121 -21.37 22.86 7.88
N THR A 122 -21.36 21.54 7.99
CA THR A 122 -20.35 20.66 7.37
C THR A 122 -20.89 19.81 6.23
N SER A 123 -22.12 20.02 5.77
CA SER A 123 -22.80 19.13 4.81
C SER A 123 -22.04 18.90 3.49
N ALA A 124 -21.42 19.95 2.94
CA ALA A 124 -20.58 19.86 1.75
C ALA A 124 -19.29 19.08 2.01
N LEU A 125 -18.68 19.27 3.19
CA LEU A 125 -17.47 18.57 3.60
C LEU A 125 -17.72 17.08 3.85
N VAL A 126 -18.83 16.74 4.52
CA VAL A 126 -19.28 15.36 4.75
C VAL A 126 -19.53 14.65 3.41
N SER A 127 -20.23 15.31 2.49
CA SER A 127 -20.47 14.76 1.14
C SER A 127 -19.16 14.48 0.38
N ALA A 128 -18.18 15.38 0.47
CA ALA A 128 -16.87 15.21 -0.16
C ALA A 128 -16.04 14.10 0.53
N GLN A 129 -16.09 14.02 1.85
CA GLN A 129 -15.47 12.96 2.66
C GLN A 129 -16.02 11.59 2.29
N GLN A 130 -17.33 11.47 2.07
CA GLN A 130 -17.94 10.21 1.67
C GLN A 130 -17.43 9.72 0.31
N ARG A 131 -17.38 10.61 -0.71
CA ARG A 131 -16.82 10.28 -2.04
C ARG A 131 -15.36 9.85 -1.97
N LEU A 132 -14.56 10.53 -1.14
CA LEU A 132 -13.18 10.13 -0.89
C LEU A 132 -13.11 8.73 -0.26
N THR A 133 -13.94 8.47 0.75
CA THR A 133 -13.99 7.19 1.47
C THR A 133 -14.35 6.04 0.52
N GLU A 134 -15.33 6.26 -0.36
CA GLU A 134 -15.71 5.31 -1.41
C GLU A 134 -14.55 5.03 -2.38
N ALA A 135 -13.86 6.07 -2.85
CA ALA A 135 -12.70 5.92 -3.74
C ALA A 135 -11.52 5.19 -3.07
N ILE A 136 -11.24 5.48 -1.79
CA ILE A 136 -10.22 4.77 -1.01
C ILE A 136 -10.62 3.31 -0.83
N ASN A 137 -11.87 3.01 -0.48
CA ASN A 137 -12.33 1.62 -0.32
C ASN A 137 -12.18 0.83 -1.62
N GLN A 138 -12.52 1.42 -2.76
CA GLN A 138 -12.30 0.79 -4.06
C GLN A 138 -10.81 0.51 -4.30
N TYR A 139 -9.95 1.49 -4.06
CA TYR A 139 -8.49 1.30 -4.13
C TYR A 139 -8.01 0.15 -3.24
N LEU A 140 -8.50 0.04 -1.99
CA LEU A 140 -8.07 -1.00 -1.06
C LEU A 140 -8.49 -2.40 -1.54
N VAL A 141 -9.69 -2.54 -2.10
CA VAL A 141 -10.19 -3.80 -2.68
C VAL A 141 -9.34 -4.23 -3.88
N ASP A 142 -9.07 -3.30 -4.80
CA ASP A 142 -8.28 -3.60 -5.99
C ASP A 142 -6.79 -3.78 -5.66
N ALA A 143 -6.28 -3.12 -4.62
CA ALA A 143 -4.93 -3.34 -4.09
C ALA A 143 -4.75 -4.73 -3.49
N GLU A 144 -5.73 -5.21 -2.75
CA GLU A 144 -5.72 -6.57 -2.21
C GLU A 144 -5.83 -7.60 -3.33
N SER A 145 -6.69 -7.35 -4.33
CA SER A 145 -6.80 -8.20 -5.52
C SER A 145 -5.48 -8.29 -6.30
N TYR A 146 -4.79 -7.15 -6.48
CA TYR A 146 -3.47 -7.10 -7.11
C TYR A 146 -2.42 -7.85 -6.28
N ARG A 147 -2.41 -7.65 -4.95
CA ARG A 147 -1.51 -8.36 -4.04
C ARG A 147 -1.67 -9.87 -4.17
N VAL A 148 -2.90 -10.38 -4.15
CA VAL A 148 -3.19 -11.80 -4.32
C VAL A 148 -2.71 -12.30 -5.69
N ALA A 149 -2.98 -11.56 -6.77
CA ALA A 149 -2.53 -11.94 -8.11
C ALA A 149 -0.99 -12.01 -8.21
N ILE A 150 -0.27 -11.09 -7.57
CA ILE A 150 1.20 -11.11 -7.54
C ILE A 150 1.74 -12.25 -6.66
N ASN A 151 1.08 -12.56 -5.55
CA ASN A 151 1.42 -13.70 -4.71
C ASN A 151 1.25 -15.03 -5.45
N ASP A 152 0.11 -15.20 -6.11
CA ASP A 152 -0.18 -16.38 -6.93
C ASP A 152 0.86 -16.49 -8.05
N LEU A 153 1.13 -15.39 -8.76
CA LEU A 153 2.13 -15.37 -9.84
C LEU A 153 3.53 -15.77 -9.36
N ALA A 154 3.92 -15.33 -8.15
CA ALA A 154 5.19 -15.70 -7.53
C ALA A 154 5.24 -17.17 -7.10
N SER A 155 4.08 -17.79 -6.87
CA SER A 155 3.95 -19.18 -6.39
C SER A 155 3.85 -20.18 -7.54
N ILE A 156 3.60 -19.72 -8.76
CA ILE A 156 3.53 -20.56 -9.96
C ILE A 156 4.91 -20.65 -10.61
N SER A 157 5.35 -21.88 -10.86
CA SER A 157 6.55 -22.14 -11.66
C SER A 157 6.21 -22.06 -13.14
N CYS A 158 6.74 -21.05 -13.85
CA CYS A 158 6.55 -20.96 -15.30
C CYS A 158 7.27 -22.07 -16.09
N GLN A 159 8.15 -22.85 -15.46
CA GLN A 159 8.76 -24.03 -16.10
C GLN A 159 7.78 -25.20 -16.14
N SER A 160 7.09 -25.45 -15.03
CA SER A 160 6.14 -26.57 -14.91
C SER A 160 4.74 -26.21 -15.36
N ASP A 161 4.36 -24.93 -15.24
CA ASP A 161 3.04 -24.41 -15.59
C ASP A 161 3.15 -23.02 -16.27
N PRO A 162 3.61 -22.97 -17.53
CA PRO A 162 3.70 -21.72 -18.28
C PRO A 162 2.32 -21.09 -18.54
N GLU A 163 1.26 -21.89 -18.57
CA GLU A 163 -0.11 -21.44 -18.85
C GLU A 163 -0.73 -20.74 -17.66
N GLY A 164 -0.74 -21.37 -16.49
CA GLY A 164 -1.19 -20.75 -15.24
C GLY A 164 -0.35 -19.52 -14.90
N PHE A 165 0.96 -19.53 -15.18
CA PHE A 165 1.81 -18.36 -15.02
C PHE A 165 1.35 -17.20 -15.92
N TYR A 166 1.09 -17.46 -17.20
CA TYR A 166 0.67 -16.43 -18.14
C TYR A 166 -0.71 -15.85 -17.80
N ILE A 167 -1.70 -16.70 -17.52
CA ILE A 167 -3.06 -16.28 -17.15
C ILE A 167 -3.02 -15.43 -15.87
N THR A 168 -2.19 -15.82 -14.90
CA THR A 168 -2.04 -15.05 -13.65
C THR A 168 -1.29 -13.74 -13.88
N LEU A 169 -0.31 -13.71 -14.78
CA LEU A 169 0.38 -12.47 -15.17
C LEU A 169 -0.60 -11.48 -15.82
N GLN A 170 -1.49 -11.96 -16.68
CA GLN A 170 -2.53 -11.14 -17.30
C GLN A 170 -3.53 -10.60 -16.26
N ALA A 171 -3.95 -11.43 -15.31
CA ALA A 171 -4.76 -10.98 -14.17
C ALA A 171 -4.06 -9.89 -13.36
N ALA A 172 -2.78 -10.09 -13.02
CA ALA A 172 -2.00 -9.10 -12.27
C ALA A 172 -1.87 -7.77 -13.03
N ARG A 173 -1.68 -7.81 -14.36
CA ARG A 173 -1.65 -6.61 -15.21
C ARG A 173 -2.99 -5.88 -15.21
N ALA A 174 -4.10 -6.60 -15.35
CA ALA A 174 -5.43 -6.02 -15.31
C ALA A 174 -5.72 -5.35 -13.96
N SER A 175 -5.41 -6.02 -12.84
CA SER A 175 -5.55 -5.42 -11.50
C SER A 175 -4.64 -4.20 -11.31
N ARG A 176 -3.44 -4.18 -11.92
CA ARG A 176 -2.56 -3.01 -11.85
C ARG A 176 -3.13 -1.79 -12.58
N GLU A 177 -3.82 -1.99 -13.69
CA GLU A 177 -4.48 -0.91 -14.42
C GLU A 177 -5.68 -0.33 -13.64
N LYS A 178 -6.43 -1.20 -12.94
CA LYS A 178 -7.47 -0.76 -12.01
C LYS A 178 -6.89 0.14 -10.91
N LEU A 179 -5.81 -0.30 -10.28
CA LEU A 179 -5.12 0.50 -9.25
C LEU A 179 -4.69 1.89 -9.74
N LYS A 180 -4.23 1.97 -10.99
CA LYS A 180 -3.91 3.27 -11.60
C LYS A 180 -5.16 4.15 -11.68
N THR A 181 -6.27 3.58 -12.13
CA THR A 181 -7.56 4.26 -12.23
C THR A 181 -8.08 4.70 -10.85
N ASP A 182 -7.93 3.87 -9.82
CA ASP A 182 -8.38 4.17 -8.46
C ASP A 182 -7.59 5.31 -7.81
N VAL A 183 -6.27 5.34 -8.04
CA VAL A 183 -5.42 6.46 -7.61
C VAL A 183 -5.88 7.76 -8.27
N ASP A 184 -6.14 7.73 -9.58
CA ASP A 184 -6.65 8.88 -10.32
C ASP A 184 -8.05 9.30 -9.82
N SER A 185 -8.92 8.33 -9.51
CA SER A 185 -10.26 8.57 -8.91
C SER A 185 -10.15 9.25 -7.55
N THR A 186 -9.29 8.72 -6.68
CA THR A 186 -9.06 9.30 -5.34
C THR A 186 -8.54 10.73 -5.44
N ALA A 187 -7.58 10.98 -6.34
CA ALA A 187 -7.02 12.32 -6.56
C ALA A 187 -8.08 13.33 -7.03
N ARG A 188 -9.07 12.91 -7.84
CA ARG A 188 -10.16 13.77 -8.30
C ARG A 188 -11.12 14.22 -7.19
N THR A 189 -11.16 13.54 -6.05
CA THR A 189 -12.00 13.94 -4.90
C THR A 189 -11.37 15.04 -4.03
N VAL A 190 -10.04 15.21 -4.11
CA VAL A 190 -9.29 16.16 -3.27
C VAL A 190 -9.71 17.63 -3.51
N PRO A 191 -9.94 18.09 -4.75
CA PRO A 191 -10.46 19.44 -5.00
C PRO A 191 -11.79 19.73 -4.31
N ASP A 192 -12.72 18.77 -4.26
CA ASP A 192 -14.02 18.96 -3.60
C ASP A 192 -13.85 19.23 -2.10
N ILE A 193 -12.98 18.46 -1.44
CA ILE A 193 -12.64 18.64 -0.02
C ILE A 193 -12.02 20.02 0.20
N LYS A 194 -11.05 20.39 -0.65
CA LYS A 194 -10.41 21.70 -0.57
C LYS A 194 -11.41 22.83 -0.73
N ASN A 195 -12.30 22.75 -1.71
CA ASN A 195 -13.31 23.77 -1.98
C ASN A 195 -14.29 23.90 -0.83
N ALA A 196 -14.73 22.77 -0.25
CA ALA A 196 -15.59 22.77 0.94
C ALA A 196 -14.90 23.45 2.14
N LEU A 197 -13.63 23.14 2.40
CA LEU A 197 -12.86 23.76 3.48
C LEU A 197 -12.63 25.26 3.26
N VAL A 198 -12.32 25.69 2.03
CA VAL A 198 -12.16 27.12 1.68
C VAL A 198 -13.46 27.87 1.93
N LYS A 199 -14.60 27.31 1.50
CA LYS A 199 -15.91 27.93 1.71
C LYS A 199 -16.21 28.09 3.21
N ILE A 200 -16.02 27.03 3.99
CA ILE A 200 -16.22 27.04 5.44
C ILE A 200 -15.33 28.10 6.11
N LYS A 201 -14.06 28.18 5.69
CA LYS A 201 -13.14 29.21 6.19
C LYS A 201 -13.68 30.62 5.93
N SER A 202 -14.12 30.91 4.71
CA SER A 202 -14.69 32.22 4.38
C SER A 202 -15.96 32.55 5.16
N GLU A 203 -16.81 31.55 5.45
CA GLU A 203 -18.01 31.73 6.27
C GLU A 203 -17.67 32.04 7.74
N LEU A 204 -16.57 31.50 8.25
CA LEU A 204 -16.07 31.78 9.60
C LEU A 204 -15.42 33.15 9.75
N GLU A 205 -14.73 33.65 8.71
CA GLU A 205 -14.07 34.96 8.71
C GLU A 205 -15.07 36.14 8.64
N GLN A 206 -16.34 35.87 8.30
CA GLN A 206 -17.41 36.88 8.21
C GLN A 206 -18.25 37.01 9.49
N GLN A 207 -17.99 36.18 10.51
CA GLN A 207 -18.65 36.19 11.81
C GLN A 207 -17.83 36.98 12.83
#